data_AF-G1VRX8-F1
#
_entry.id   AF-G1VRX8-F1
#
_cell.length_a   1.000
_cell.length_b   1.000
_cell.length_c   1.000
_cell.angle_alpha   90.00
_cell.angle_beta   90.00
_cell.angle_gamma   90.00
#
_symmetry.space_group_name_H-M   'P 1'
#
loop_
_entity.id
_entity.type
_entity.pdbx_description
1 polymer ?
#
loop_
_entity_poly.entity_id
_entity_poly.type
_entity_poly.pdbx_seq_one_letter_code
_entity_poly.pdbx_strand_id
1 'polypeptide(L)'
;MFDSKREAKRYQELRLLEQAWEITNLCLQVPFELIPKSKYGMPIRYIADFTYNDGNGQPIVEDAKGVKTPVYRLKRRLMAELNGIEIKET
;
A
#
# COMPACT_ATOMS: atom_id res chain seq x y z
N MET A 1 -1.39 -12.35 -9.08
CA MET A 1 -2.25 -11.84 -10.16
C MET A 1 -2.51 -10.39 -9.79
N PHE A 2 -2.13 -9.44 -10.64
CA PHE A 2 -2.27 -8.00 -10.36
C PHE A 2 -3.67 -7.54 -10.78
N ASP A 3 -4.28 -6.64 -10.01
CA ASP A 3 -5.64 -6.14 -10.22
C ASP A 3 -5.72 -5.20 -11.43
N SER A 4 -4.59 -4.66 -11.88
CA SER A 4 -4.54 -3.81 -13.07
C SER A 4 -3.22 -3.88 -13.84
N LYS A 5 -3.26 -3.45 -15.11
CA LYS A 5 -2.06 -3.26 -15.95
C LYS A 5 -1.09 -2.23 -15.35
N ARG A 6 -1.59 -1.24 -14.61
CA ARG A 6 -0.77 -0.20 -13.97
C ARG A 6 0.03 -0.77 -12.81
N GLU A 7 -0.63 -1.55 -11.96
CA GLU A 7 0.01 -2.26 -10.85
C GLU A 7 1.08 -3.23 -11.38
N ALA A 8 0.78 -4.01 -12.41
CA ALA A 8 1.76 -4.92 -13.02
C ALA A 8 3.00 -4.17 -13.57
N LYS A 9 2.79 -3.03 -14.24
CA LYS A 9 3.90 -2.19 -14.73
C LYS A 9 4.71 -1.63 -13.57
N ARG A 10 4.04 -1.10 -12.54
CA ARG A 10 4.70 -0.53 -11.38
C ARG A 10 5.50 -1.57 -10.59
N TYR A 11 4.98 -2.80 -10.48
CA TYR A 11 5.70 -3.92 -9.92
C TYR A 11 7.01 -4.19 -10.65
N GLN A 12 7.01 -4.21 -11.99
CA GLN A 12 8.22 -4.42 -12.77
C GLN A 12 9.28 -3.33 -12.48
N GLU A 13 8.85 -2.08 -12.37
CA GLU A 13 9.74 -0.96 -11.99
C GLU A 13 10.33 -1.15 -10.59
N LEU A 14 9.48 -1.45 -9.59
CA LEU A 14 9.93 -1.68 -8.21
C LEU A 14 10.87 -2.88 -8.10
N ARG A 15 10.63 -3.94 -8.87
CA ARG A 15 11.53 -5.11 -8.92
C ARG A 15 12.92 -4.75 -9.46
N LEU A 16 12.99 -3.90 -10.48
CA LEU A 16 14.28 -3.42 -10.99
C LEU A 16 15.01 -2.57 -9.95
N LEU A 17 14.30 -1.71 -9.23
CA LEU A 17 14.86 -0.92 -8.13
C LEU A 17 15.37 -1.80 -6.98
N GLU A 18 14.63 -2.85 -6.62
CA GLU A 18 15.07 -3.81 -5.60
C GLU A 18 16.34 -4.54 -6.03
N GLN A 19 16.43 -4.95 -7.31
CA GLN A 19 17.63 -5.57 -7.86
C GLN A 19 18.84 -4.63 -7.90
N ALA A 20 18.59 -3.33 -8.05
CA ALA A 20 19.61 -2.28 -8.01
C ALA A 20 19.98 -1.86 -6.57
N TRP A 21 19.37 -2.45 -5.53
CA TRP A 21 19.55 -2.10 -4.13
C TRP A 21 19.08 -0.68 -3.75
N GLU A 22 18.26 -0.05 -4.61
CA GLU A 22 17.67 1.27 -4.36
C GLU A 22 16.47 1.19 -3.40
N ILE A 23 15.83 0.03 -3.33
CA ILE A 23 14.80 -0.30 -2.34
C ILE A 23 15.06 -1.72 -1.81
N THR A 24 14.48 -2.04 -0.65
CA THR A 24 14.56 -3.39 -0.07
C THR A 24 13.22 -3.83 0.50
N ASN A 25 13.07 -5.12 0.81
CA ASN A 25 11.87 -5.69 1.44
C ASN A 25 10.58 -5.42 0.64
N LEU A 26 10.60 -5.58 -0.68
CA LEU A 26 9.39 -5.40 -1.48
C LEU A 26 8.37 -6.51 -1.17
N CYS A 27 7.23 -6.11 -0.63
CA CYS A 27 6.08 -6.97 -0.39
C CYS A 27 4.86 -6.49 -1.19
N LEU A 28 4.00 -7.43 -1.56
CA LEU A 28 2.79 -7.19 -2.34
C LEU A 28 1.54 -7.43 -1.50
N GLN A 29 0.48 -6.69 -1.79
CA GLN A 29 -0.87 -6.95 -1.27
C GLN A 29 -0.89 -7.05 0.27
N VAL A 30 -0.22 -6.10 0.93
CA VAL A 30 0.01 -6.13 2.38
C VAL A 30 -1.22 -5.59 3.12
N PRO A 31 -1.84 -6.39 4.00
CA PRO A 31 -2.99 -5.96 4.78
C PRO A 31 -2.56 -5.15 6.00
N PHE A 32 -3.17 -3.98 6.16
CA PHE A 32 -3.11 -3.14 7.35
C PHE A 32 -4.49 -3.14 8.02
N GLU A 33 -4.54 -3.57 9.27
CA GLU A 33 -5.78 -3.49 10.05
C GLU A 33 -6.00 -2.05 10.53
N LEU A 34 -7.09 -1.44 10.07
CA LEU A 34 -7.48 -0.08 10.45
C LEU A 34 -8.38 -0.10 11.68
N ILE A 35 -9.37 -0.98 11.67
CA ILE A 35 -10.33 -1.13 12.76
C ILE A 35 -10.48 -2.62 13.06
N PRO A 36 -10.23 -3.06 14.31
CA PRO A 36 -10.36 -4.46 14.67
C PRO A 36 -11.83 -4.92 14.62
N LYS A 37 -12.03 -6.23 14.67
CA LYS A 37 -13.38 -6.80 14.78
C LYS A 37 -14.09 -6.22 15.99
N SER A 38 -15.35 -5.84 15.82
CA SER A 38 -16.21 -5.39 16.92
C SER A 38 -17.59 -6.03 16.85
N LYS A 39 -18.44 -5.77 17.85
CA LYS A 39 -19.86 -6.18 17.80
C LYS A 39 -20.64 -5.54 16.64
N TYR A 40 -20.08 -4.49 16.03
CA TYR A 40 -20.68 -3.75 14.92
C TYR A 40 -20.22 -4.25 13.55
N GLY A 41 -19.25 -5.17 13.47
CA GLY A 41 -18.82 -5.72 12.19
C GLY A 41 -17.45 -6.39 12.18
N MET A 42 -17.10 -6.92 11.01
CA MET A 42 -15.81 -7.52 10.70
C MET A 42 -14.68 -6.47 10.67
N PRO A 43 -13.41 -6.88 10.83
CA PRO A 43 -12.30 -5.95 10.81
C PRO A 43 -12.22 -5.22 9.47
N ILE A 44 -11.95 -3.92 9.53
CA ILE A 44 -11.75 -3.10 8.34
C ILE A 44 -10.25 -3.06 8.07
N ARG A 45 -9.87 -3.58 6.90
CA ARG A 45 -8.48 -3.57 6.43
C ARG A 45 -8.29 -2.64 5.25
N TYR A 46 -7.14 -2.00 5.21
CA TYR A 46 -6.54 -1.44 4.00
C TYR A 46 -5.60 -2.49 3.43
N ILE A 47 -5.63 -2.74 2.13
CA ILE A 47 -4.69 -3.66 1.47
C ILE A 47 -3.88 -2.79 0.52
N ALA A 48 -2.58 -2.67 0.79
CA ALA A 48 -1.67 -1.90 -0.04
C ALA A 48 -1.13 -2.75 -1.18
N ASP A 49 -1.05 -2.18 -2.38
CA ASP A 49 -0.51 -2.86 -3.54
C ASP A 49 0.98 -3.22 -3.30
N PHE A 50 1.75 -2.26 -2.74
CA PHE A 50 3.19 -2.42 -2.47
C PHE A 50 3.60 -1.86 -1.11
N THR A 51 4.53 -2.54 -0.44
CA THR A 51 5.30 -1.99 0.67
C THR A 51 6.77 -2.29 0.48
N TYR A 52 7.66 -1.37 0.81
CA TYR A 52 9.11 -1.55 0.68
C TYR A 52 9.84 -0.54 1.56
N ASN A 53 11.12 -0.74 1.79
CA ASN A 53 12.00 0.27 2.38
C ASN A 53 12.70 1.05 1.26
N ASP A 54 12.69 2.37 1.32
CA ASP A 54 13.45 3.21 0.38
C ASP A 54 14.97 3.10 0.63
N GLY A 55 15.78 3.79 -0.18
CA GLY A 55 17.24 3.80 -0.04
C GLY A 55 17.75 4.40 1.28
N ASN A 56 16.90 5.10 2.04
CA ASN A 56 17.20 5.60 3.38
C ASN A 56 16.73 4.64 4.49
N GLY A 57 16.14 3.50 4.12
CA GLY A 57 15.55 2.53 5.04
C GLY A 57 14.16 2.92 5.57
N GLN A 58 13.52 3.95 5.02
CA GLN A 58 12.18 4.36 5.45
C GLN A 58 11.11 3.44 4.86
N PRO A 59 10.15 2.96 5.67
CA PRO A 59 9.07 2.13 5.16
C PRO A 59 8.10 2.97 4.33
N ILE A 60 7.90 2.55 3.09
CA ILE A 60 6.97 3.16 2.13
C ILE A 60 5.80 2.21 1.91
N VAL A 61 4.60 2.78 1.93
CA VAL A 61 3.37 2.12 1.48
C VAL A 61 2.92 2.82 0.20
N GLU A 62 2.88 2.08 -0.91
CA GLU A 62 2.57 2.61 -2.23
C GLU A 62 1.35 1.89 -2.84
N ASP A 63 0.49 2.67 -3.50
CA ASP A 63 -0.73 2.18 -4.13
C ASP A 63 -0.90 2.77 -5.55
N ALA A 64 -1.03 1.89 -6.55
CA ALA A 64 -1.09 2.26 -7.96
C ALA A 64 -2.55 2.47 -8.42
N LYS A 65 -3.27 3.44 -7.83
CA LYS A 65 -4.67 3.72 -8.18
C LYS A 65 -4.84 4.67 -9.37
N GLY A 66 -5.71 4.26 -10.31
CA GLY A 66 -6.27 5.15 -11.35
C GLY A 66 -7.45 5.99 -10.86
N VAL A 67 -8.46 5.36 -10.25
CA VAL A 67 -9.69 6.02 -9.81
C VAL A 67 -9.81 5.98 -8.29
N LYS A 68 -9.87 7.16 -7.67
CA LYS A 68 -10.04 7.31 -6.22
C LYS A 68 -11.50 7.21 -5.84
N THR A 69 -11.94 6.03 -5.40
CA THR A 69 -13.31 5.83 -4.91
C THR A 69 -13.52 6.52 -3.56
N PRO A 70 -14.77 6.86 -3.17
CA PRO A 70 -15.05 7.41 -1.84
C PRO A 70 -14.56 6.50 -0.69
N VAL A 71 -14.73 5.18 -0.83
CA VAL A 71 -14.26 4.19 0.16
C VAL A 71 -12.74 4.20 0.28
N TYR A 72 -12.03 4.29 -0.85
CA TYR A 72 -10.58 4.41 -0.86
C TYR A 72 -10.11 5.66 -0.11
N ARG A 73 -10.70 6.83 -0.41
CA ARG A 73 -10.35 8.09 0.27
C ARG A 73 -10.56 8.01 1.77
N LEU A 74 -11.67 7.40 2.20
CA LEU A 74 -11.95 7.18 3.62
C LEU A 74 -10.90 6.28 4.27
N LYS A 75 -10.62 5.11 3.69
CA LYS A 75 -9.63 4.18 4.28
C LYS A 75 -8.21 4.75 4.26
N ARG A 76 -7.82 5.50 3.22
CA ARG A 76 -6.54 6.20 3.16
C ARG A 76 -6.40 7.21 4.30
N ARG A 77 -7.44 8.03 4.54
CA ARG A 77 -7.44 8.95 5.68
C ARG A 77 -7.31 8.21 7.00
N LEU A 78 -8.08 7.13 7.21
CA LEU A 78 -7.99 6.32 8.42
C LEU A 78 -6.58 5.75 8.63
N MET A 79 -5.92 5.34 7.55
CA MET A 79 -4.56 4.81 7.62
C MET A 79 -3.54 5.86 8.07
N ALA A 80 -3.68 7.11 7.61
CA ALA A 80 -2.88 8.23 8.11
C ALA A 80 -3.19 8.57 9.58
N GLU A 81 -4.46 8.67 9.95
CA GLU A 81 -4.88 9.13 11.28
C GLU A 81 -4.65 8.08 12.38
N LEU A 82 -4.84 6.78 12.08
CA LEU A 82 -4.77 5.70 13.07
C LEU A 82 -3.38 5.06 13.13
N ASN A 83 -2.69 4.94 11.99
CA ASN A 83 -1.42 4.25 11.90
C ASN A 83 -0.25 5.20 11.68
N GLY A 84 -0.49 6.50 11.41
CA GLY A 84 0.57 7.47 11.10
C GLY A 84 1.27 7.19 9.77
N ILE A 85 0.67 6.40 8.88
CA ILE A 85 1.29 6.01 7.61
C ILE A 85 0.64 6.81 6.47
N GLU A 86 1.46 7.51 5.69
CA GLU A 86 1.01 8.21 4.49
C GLU A 86 1.19 7.32 3.26
N ILE A 87 0.10 7.14 2.52
CA ILE A 87 0.10 6.31 1.31
C ILE A 87 0.59 7.14 0.13
N LYS A 88 1.65 6.65 -0.51
CA LYS A 88 2.16 7.18 -1.78
C LYS A 88 1.29 6.67 -2.93
N GLU A 89 0.76 7.58 -3.72
CA GLU A 89 -0.10 7.26 -4.87
C GLU A 89 0.68 7.41 -6.18
N THR A 90 0.64 6.40 -7.05
CA THR A 90 1.34 6.38 -8.35
C THR A 90 0.50 5.98 -9.54
#